data_AF-A0A2C9JW24-F1
#
_entry.id   AF-A0A2C9JW24-F1
#
_cell.length_a   1.000
_cell.length_b   1.000
_cell.length_c   1.000
_cell.angle_alpha   90.00
_cell.angle_beta   90.00
_cell.angle_gamma   90.00
#
_symmetry.space_group_name_H-M   'P 1'
#
loop_
_entity.id
_entity.type
_entity.pdbx_description
1 polymer ?
#
loop_
_entity_poly.entity_id
_entity_poly.type
_entity_poly.pdbx_seq_one_letter_code
_entity_poly.pdbx_strand_id
1 'polypeptide(L)'
;MSCQRSGVTVVAFQHAVYAIGGFNGSVRLDEVEKYYPDRGAWLPVKEMLKGRSNFAAAVIENKIFVVGGYDGSGTTGHVEYYESDKDEWTEADCLRVGRSAASACTIKGLENIQDYTFYGKEARLVAQPETFDWQVPTRAGGITTRSRSKRSS
;
A
#
# COMPACT_ATOMS: atom_id res chain seq x y z
N MET A 1 26.33 1.50 -3.96
CA MET A 1 25.67 2.59 -3.21
C MET A 1 26.66 3.71 -3.03
N SER A 2 26.28 4.92 -3.43
CA SER A 2 27.12 6.11 -3.50
C SER A 2 27.22 6.87 -2.17
N CYS A 3 26.26 6.68 -1.25
CA CYS A 3 26.27 7.30 0.07
C CYS A 3 25.65 6.40 1.15
N GLN A 4 26.01 6.66 2.41
CA GLN A 4 25.37 6.00 3.55
C GLN A 4 23.94 6.54 3.70
N ARG A 5 22.97 5.64 3.83
CA ARG A 5 21.56 6.01 3.97
C ARG A 5 20.81 5.03 4.88
N SER A 6 19.90 5.57 5.68
CA SER A 6 18.95 4.82 6.53
C SER A 6 17.53 5.00 6.00
N GLY A 7 16.60 4.12 6.40
CA GLY A 7 15.21 4.21 5.92
C GLY A 7 15.06 4.09 4.40
N VAL A 8 16.07 3.52 3.73
CA VAL A 8 16.10 3.21 2.31
C VAL A 8 15.20 2.01 2.03
N THR A 9 14.55 1.99 0.88
CA THR A 9 13.77 0.84 0.42
C THR A 9 14.51 0.12 -0.70
N VAL A 10 14.53 -1.20 -0.64
CA VAL A 10 15.20 -2.05 -1.63
C VAL A 10 14.18 -2.93 -2.34
N VAL A 11 14.21 -2.94 -3.68
CA VAL A 11 13.29 -3.72 -4.53
C VAL A 11 14.07 -4.54 -5.55
N ALA A 12 13.81 -5.85 -5.61
CA ALA A 12 14.30 -6.68 -6.71
C ALA A 12 13.34 -6.57 -7.91
N PHE A 13 13.86 -6.15 -9.06
CA PHE A 13 13.06 -5.89 -10.25
C PHE A 13 13.89 -6.07 -11.52
N GLN A 14 13.36 -6.80 -12.52
CA GLN A 14 14.00 -7.06 -13.82
C GLN A 14 15.51 -7.40 -13.74
N HIS A 15 15.83 -8.49 -13.04
CA HIS A 15 17.22 -8.98 -12.84
C HIS A 15 18.18 -7.98 -12.16
N ALA A 16 17.65 -6.93 -11.53
CA ALA A 16 18.42 -5.93 -10.82
C ALA A 16 17.87 -5.69 -9.42
N VAL A 17 18.67 -5.02 -8.59
CA VAL A 17 18.25 -4.56 -7.26
C VAL A 17 18.25 -3.04 -7.26
N TYR A 18 17.13 -2.43 -6.88
CA TYR A 18 16.97 -0.99 -6.79
C TYR A 18 17.05 -0.57 -5.33
N ALA A 19 17.93 0.38 -5.00
CA ALA A 19 17.95 1.08 -3.73
C ALA A 19 17.36 2.48 -3.94
N ILE A 20 16.26 2.76 -3.26
CA ILE A 20 15.39 3.92 -3.54
C ILE A 20 15.34 4.80 -2.30
N GLY A 21 15.65 6.09 -2.48
CA GLY A 21 15.48 7.14 -1.47
C GLY A 21 16.27 6.90 -0.19
N GLY A 22 15.69 7.28 0.95
CA GLY A 22 16.28 7.11 2.29
C GLY A 22 16.73 8.43 2.92
N PHE A 23 17.59 8.36 3.92
CA PHE A 23 18.10 9.50 4.68
C PHE A 23 19.61 9.37 4.92
N ASN A 24 20.39 10.35 4.44
CA ASN A 24 21.85 10.36 4.60
C ASN A 24 22.35 11.00 5.91
N GLY A 25 21.46 11.33 6.84
CA GLY A 25 21.81 12.06 8.07
C GLY A 25 21.52 13.57 7.99
N SER A 26 21.35 14.11 6.78
CA SER A 26 21.05 15.54 6.56
C SER A 26 19.74 15.75 5.81
N VAL A 27 19.52 15.06 4.69
CA VAL A 27 18.35 15.25 3.82
C VAL A 27 17.69 13.92 3.42
N ARG A 28 16.37 13.96 3.21
CA ARG A 28 15.64 12.85 2.60
C ARG A 28 15.95 12.80 1.11
N LEU A 29 16.33 11.63 0.64
CA LEU A 29 16.84 11.42 -0.72
C LEU A 29 15.72 11.00 -1.65
N ASP A 30 15.76 11.50 -2.87
CA ASP A 30 15.02 11.05 -4.06
C ASP A 30 15.86 10.15 -4.96
N GLU A 31 17.17 10.18 -4.80
CA GLU A 31 18.13 9.36 -5.54
C GLU A 31 17.77 7.87 -5.55
N VAL A 32 17.96 7.26 -6.72
CA VAL A 32 17.75 5.84 -6.95
C VAL A 32 19.00 5.23 -7.59
N GLU A 33 19.46 4.12 -7.03
CA GLU A 33 20.59 3.37 -7.58
C GLU A 33 20.13 1.95 -7.94
N LYS A 34 20.56 1.47 -9.10
CA LYS A 34 20.29 0.13 -9.61
C LYS A 34 21.58 -0.69 -9.61
N TYR A 35 21.56 -1.82 -8.93
CA TYR A 35 22.61 -2.82 -8.95
C TYR A 35 22.38 -3.85 -10.05
N TYR A 36 23.39 -4.03 -10.89
CA TYR A 36 23.46 -5.04 -11.94
C TYR A 36 24.29 -6.23 -11.44
N PRO A 37 23.68 -7.37 -11.06
CA PRO A 37 24.40 -8.52 -10.50
C PRO A 37 25.41 -9.13 -11.48
N ASP A 38 25.11 -9.06 -12.78
CA ASP A 38 25.98 -9.49 -13.88
C ASP A 38 27.26 -8.66 -13.98
N ARG A 39 27.21 -7.38 -13.61
CA ARG A 39 28.33 -6.43 -13.68
C ARG A 39 28.98 -6.15 -12.33
N GLY A 40 28.33 -6.55 -11.25
CA GLY A 40 28.78 -6.25 -9.89
C GLY A 40 28.80 -4.77 -9.54
N ALA A 41 28.00 -3.94 -10.22
CA ALA A 41 28.08 -2.48 -10.12
C ALA A 41 26.72 -1.83 -9.81
N TRP A 42 26.76 -0.75 -9.01
CA TRP A 42 25.64 0.16 -8.80
C TRP A 42 25.74 1.33 -9.79
N LEU A 43 24.63 1.66 -10.45
CA LEU A 43 24.52 2.79 -11.35
C LEU A 43 23.31 3.66 -10.96
N PRO A 44 23.41 4.99 -11.06
CA PRO A 44 22.25 5.85 -10.85
C PRO A 44 21.19 5.61 -11.94
N VAL A 45 19.92 5.75 -11.57
CA VAL A 45 18.77 5.82 -12.50
C VAL A 45 17.95 7.06 -12.16
N LYS A 46 16.85 7.30 -12.88
CA LYS A 46 16.00 8.47 -12.62
C LYS A 46 15.61 8.56 -11.14
N GLU A 47 15.82 9.75 -10.56
CA GLU A 47 15.41 10.11 -9.21
C GLU A 47 13.87 10.17 -9.10
N MET A 48 13.36 9.85 -7.91
CA MET A 48 11.95 10.02 -7.58
C MET A 48 11.50 11.48 -7.72
N LEU A 49 10.21 11.72 -7.84
CA LEU A 49 9.64 13.06 -7.89
C LEU A 49 9.78 13.79 -6.54
N LYS A 50 9.84 13.06 -5.43
CA LYS A 50 9.99 13.63 -4.08
C LYS A 50 10.90 12.80 -3.21
N GLY A 51 11.90 13.45 -2.59
CA GLY A 51 12.82 12.83 -1.66
C GLY A 51 12.13 12.40 -0.36
N ARG A 52 12.34 11.15 0.05
CA ARG A 52 11.63 10.55 1.19
C ARG A 52 12.37 9.33 1.76
N SER A 53 12.04 8.97 2.99
CA SER A 53 12.47 7.72 3.63
C SER A 53 11.29 6.97 4.24
N ASN A 54 11.51 5.74 4.71
CA ASN A 54 10.53 4.96 5.49
C ASN A 54 9.19 4.75 4.76
N PHE A 55 9.21 4.68 3.43
CA PHE A 55 8.05 4.38 2.60
C PHE A 55 7.95 2.86 2.34
N ALA A 56 6.79 2.41 1.87
CA ALA A 56 6.64 1.06 1.36
C ALA A 56 6.88 1.05 -0.16
N ALA A 57 7.35 -0.08 -0.71
CA ALA A 57 7.43 -0.26 -2.15
C ALA A 57 6.95 -1.66 -2.57
N ALA A 58 6.43 -1.76 -3.80
CA ALA A 58 6.00 -3.01 -4.37
C ALA A 58 6.06 -2.99 -5.90
N VAL A 59 6.25 -4.16 -6.52
CA VAL A 59 6.23 -4.30 -7.98
C VAL A 59 4.83 -4.69 -8.43
N ILE A 60 4.16 -3.80 -9.18
CA ILE A 60 2.81 -4.01 -9.72
C ILE A 60 2.88 -3.75 -11.22
N GLU A 61 2.39 -4.70 -12.03
CA GLU A 61 2.30 -4.57 -13.50
C GLU A 61 3.59 -4.05 -14.16
N ASN A 62 4.72 -4.65 -13.80
CA ASN A 62 6.05 -4.29 -14.30
C ASN A 62 6.46 -2.83 -14.01
N LYS A 63 5.99 -2.27 -12.89
CA LYS A 63 6.37 -0.95 -12.39
C LYS A 63 6.71 -1.04 -10.91
N ILE A 64 7.67 -0.23 -10.46
CA ILE A 64 7.99 -0.13 -9.03
C ILE A 64 7.15 1.00 -8.45
N PHE A 65 6.24 0.68 -7.54
CA PHE A 65 5.47 1.68 -6.79
C PHE A 65 6.18 2.04 -5.50
N VAL A 66 6.21 3.33 -5.18
CA VAL A 66 6.64 3.90 -3.90
C VAL A 66 5.43 4.54 -3.24
N VAL A 67 5.14 4.14 -2.00
CA VAL A 67 3.89 4.45 -1.31
C VAL A 67 4.17 5.09 0.05
N GLY A 68 3.76 6.34 0.21
CA GLY A 68 3.86 7.10 1.45
C GLY A 68 5.29 7.48 1.81
N GLY A 69 5.63 7.39 3.10
CA GLY A 69 6.94 7.69 3.66
C GLY A 69 6.97 8.95 4.53
N TYR A 70 8.19 9.44 4.76
CA TYR A 70 8.47 10.69 5.45
C TYR A 70 9.36 11.56 4.56
N ASP A 71 8.89 12.76 4.21
CA ASP A 71 9.52 13.65 3.22
C ASP A 71 10.41 14.75 3.84
N GLY A 72 10.59 14.73 5.16
CA GLY A 72 11.31 15.77 5.88
C GLY A 72 10.38 16.71 6.64
N SER A 73 9.21 17.02 6.07
CA SER A 73 8.18 17.87 6.68
C SER A 73 7.18 17.07 7.53
N GLY A 74 6.89 15.84 7.11
CA GLY A 74 5.93 14.99 7.81
C GLY A 74 5.75 13.62 7.17
N THR A 75 4.82 12.85 7.73
CA THR A 75 4.37 11.61 7.10
C THR A 75 3.48 11.95 5.89
N THR A 76 3.80 11.37 4.73
CA THR A 76 3.13 11.69 3.47
C THR A 76 2.23 10.55 2.98
N GLY A 77 1.20 10.91 2.23
CA GLY A 77 0.33 9.98 1.49
C GLY A 77 0.70 9.86 0.02
N HIS A 78 1.73 10.56 -0.47
CA HIS A 78 2.08 10.55 -1.89
C HIS A 78 2.48 9.17 -2.39
N VAL A 79 2.01 8.85 -3.60
CA VAL A 79 2.34 7.62 -4.31
C VAL A 79 2.87 7.99 -5.68
N GLU A 80 3.94 7.32 -6.08
CA GLU A 80 4.51 7.43 -7.43
C GLU A 80 5.00 6.06 -7.89
N TYR A 81 5.14 5.88 -9.19
CA TYR A 81 5.68 4.67 -9.76
C TYR A 81 6.75 4.94 -10.81
N TYR A 82 7.67 3.99 -10.94
CA TYR A 82 8.75 3.99 -11.90
C TYR A 82 8.49 3.02 -13.06
N GLU A 83 8.66 3.52 -14.28
CA GLU A 83 8.66 2.74 -15.53
C GLU A 83 10.10 2.57 -16.03
N SER A 84 10.66 1.36 -15.90
CA SER A 84 12.05 1.08 -16.30
C SER A 84 12.33 1.28 -17.77
N ASP A 85 11.33 1.12 -18.63
CA ASP A 85 11.49 1.17 -20.08
C ASP A 85 11.69 2.62 -20.56
N LYS A 86 11.17 3.59 -19.78
CA LYS A 86 11.29 5.03 -20.05
C LYS A 86 12.32 5.71 -19.15
N ASP A 87 12.71 5.06 -18.06
CA ASP A 87 13.47 5.66 -16.97
C ASP A 87 12.78 6.93 -16.41
N GLU A 88 11.49 6.79 -16.09
CA GLU A 88 10.64 7.90 -15.66
C GLU A 88 9.80 7.53 -14.44
N TRP A 89 9.54 8.53 -13.59
CA TRP A 89 8.62 8.46 -12.47
C TRP A 89 7.34 9.24 -12.79
N THR A 90 6.18 8.69 -12.40
CA THR A 90 4.87 9.31 -12.58
C THR A 90 4.08 9.27 -11.27
N GLU A 91 3.32 10.34 -11.00
CA GLU A 91 2.42 10.39 -9.84
C GLU A 91 1.26 9.39 -10.00
N ALA A 92 0.87 8.77 -8.90
CA ALA A 92 -0.34 7.96 -8.79
C ALA A 92 -1.28 8.54 -7.73
N ASP A 93 -2.46 7.92 -7.60
CA ASP A 93 -3.41 8.30 -6.55
C ASP A 93 -2.80 8.19 -5.16
N CYS A 94 -2.91 9.28 -4.39
CA CYS A 94 -2.38 9.35 -3.05
C CYS A 94 -3.19 8.48 -2.07
N LEU A 95 -2.53 8.03 -0.99
CA LEU A 95 -3.22 7.48 0.16
C LEU A 95 -4.11 8.53 0.81
N ARG A 96 -5.31 8.13 1.25
CA ARG A 96 -6.23 9.00 2.02
C ARG A 96 -5.62 9.49 3.34
N VAL A 97 -4.75 8.67 3.95
CA VAL A 97 -4.06 8.99 5.19
C VAL A 97 -2.59 8.67 4.97
N GLY A 98 -1.71 9.63 5.27
CA GLY A 98 -0.27 9.43 5.16
C GLY A 98 0.21 8.28 6.04
N ARG A 99 1.17 7.49 5.54
CA ARG A 99 1.76 6.36 6.26
C ARG A 99 3.26 6.38 6.10
N SER A 100 3.99 6.17 7.20
CA SER A 100 5.44 5.96 7.22
C SER A 100 5.77 4.73 8.05
N ALA A 101 6.99 4.20 7.89
CA ALA A 101 7.43 2.91 8.46
C ALA A 101 6.49 1.74 8.10
N ALA A 102 5.88 1.80 6.92
CA ALA A 102 4.98 0.78 6.41
C ALA A 102 5.74 -0.28 5.58
N SER A 103 5.12 -1.45 5.40
CA SER A 103 5.55 -2.48 4.44
C SER A 103 4.41 -2.76 3.47
N ALA A 104 4.76 -3.14 2.24
CA ALA A 104 3.82 -3.54 1.21
C ALA A 104 4.26 -4.89 0.61
N CYS A 105 3.28 -5.70 0.23
CA CYS A 105 3.51 -6.92 -0.53
C CYS A 105 2.44 -7.02 -1.62
N THR A 106 2.76 -7.72 -2.70
CA THR A 106 1.82 -8.01 -3.77
C THR A 106 1.36 -9.45 -3.67
N ILE A 107 0.05 -9.65 -3.76
CA ILE A 107 -0.57 -10.97 -3.72
C ILE A 107 -1.34 -11.16 -5.03
N LYS A 108 -1.23 -12.34 -5.62
CA LYS A 108 -1.94 -12.72 -6.85
C LYS A 108 -2.87 -13.90 -6.57
N GLY A 109 -4.02 -13.93 -7.24
CA GLY A 109 -4.93 -15.08 -7.23
C GLY A 109 -5.66 -15.33 -5.91
N LEU A 110 -5.85 -14.30 -5.07
CA LEU A 110 -6.71 -14.43 -3.88
C LEU A 110 -8.18 -14.47 -4.30
N GLU A 111 -8.81 -15.64 -4.18
CA GLU A 111 -10.24 -15.84 -4.49
C GLU A 111 -11.16 -14.90 -3.69
N ASN A 112 -10.76 -14.56 -2.45
CA ASN A 112 -11.52 -13.70 -1.56
C ASN A 112 -10.91 -12.30 -1.36
N ILE A 113 -10.25 -11.76 -2.38
CA ILE A 113 -9.59 -10.42 -2.31
C ILE A 113 -10.52 -9.32 -1.77
N GLN A 114 -11.82 -9.40 -2.05
CA GLN A 114 -12.82 -8.47 -1.55
C GLN A 114 -12.79 -8.36 -0.01
N ASP A 115 -12.66 -9.47 0.72
CA ASP A 115 -12.62 -9.48 2.19
C ASP A 115 -11.48 -8.64 2.77
N TYR A 116 -10.39 -8.48 2.01
CA TYR A 116 -9.17 -7.79 2.43
C TYR A 116 -9.05 -6.37 1.88
N THR A 117 -9.87 -6.00 0.90
CA THR A 117 -9.90 -4.64 0.37
C THR A 117 -10.77 -3.74 1.24
N PHE A 118 -10.41 -2.45 1.30
CA PHE A 118 -11.27 -1.44 1.94
C PHE A 118 -12.68 -1.47 1.35
N TYR A 119 -12.79 -1.64 0.03
CA TYR A 119 -14.06 -1.69 -0.69
C TYR A 119 -14.90 -2.92 -0.35
N GLY A 120 -14.32 -4.11 -0.19
CA GLY A 120 -15.13 -5.29 0.17
C GLY A 120 -15.54 -5.30 1.64
N LYS A 121 -14.82 -4.62 2.54
CA LYS A 121 -15.32 -4.35 3.91
C LYS A 121 -16.54 -3.43 3.91
N GLU A 122 -16.50 -2.33 3.15
CA GLU A 122 -17.68 -1.47 3.01
C GLU A 122 -18.85 -2.19 2.33
N ALA A 123 -18.59 -2.95 1.27
CA ALA A 123 -19.61 -3.76 0.61
C ALA A 123 -20.23 -4.78 1.57
N ARG A 124 -19.47 -5.38 2.49
CA ARG A 124 -19.99 -6.29 3.52
C ARG A 124 -20.85 -5.58 4.56
N LEU A 125 -20.45 -4.40 5.01
CA LEU A 125 -21.24 -3.57 5.93
C LEU A 125 -22.55 -3.11 5.28
N VAL A 126 -22.55 -2.85 3.97
CA VAL A 126 -23.74 -2.49 3.21
C VAL A 126 -24.61 -3.73 2.91
N ALA A 127 -24.01 -4.90 2.66
CA ALA A 127 -24.70 -6.15 2.35
C ALA A 127 -25.24 -6.90 3.58
N GLN A 128 -24.77 -6.58 4.78
CA GLN A 128 -25.35 -7.05 6.04
C GLN A 128 -26.00 -5.88 6.79
N PRO A 129 -27.22 -5.45 6.41
CA PRO A 129 -28.02 -4.67 7.33
C PRO A 129 -28.26 -5.57 8.55
N GLU A 130 -27.72 -5.18 9.72
CA GLU A 130 -27.85 -5.95 10.95
C GLU A 130 -29.33 -6.25 11.23
N THR A 131 -29.79 -7.44 10.91
CA THR A 131 -31.03 -7.97 11.48
C THR A 131 -30.67 -8.49 12.85
N PHE A 132 -30.69 -7.56 13.81
CA PHE A 132 -30.53 -7.87 15.21
C PHE A 132 -31.82 -8.56 15.70
N ASP A 133 -31.86 -9.89 15.63
CA ASP A 133 -32.95 -10.69 16.19
C ASP A 133 -32.76 -10.78 17.71
N TRP A 134 -33.45 -9.90 18.45
CA TRP A 134 -33.61 -10.08 19.89
C TRP A 134 -34.52 -11.29 20.15
N GLN A 135 -33.92 -12.44 20.49
CA GLN A 135 -34.67 -13.54 21.09
C GLN A 135 -35.01 -13.17 22.53
N VAL A 136 -36.30 -12.93 22.79
CA VAL A 136 -36.81 -12.74 24.16
C VAL A 136 -37.10 -14.12 24.74
N PRO A 137 -36.42 -14.56 25.82
CA PRO A 137 -36.75 -15.83 26.45
C PRO A 137 -38.14 -15.76 27.07
N THR A 138 -39.07 -16.61 26.62
CA THR A 138 -40.36 -16.78 27.30
C THR A 138 -40.29 -17.95 28.28
N ARG A 139 -40.97 -17.81 29.40
CA ARG A 139 -40.87 -18.69 30.58
C ARG A 139 -41.54 -20.07 30.40
N ALA A 140 -41.86 -20.47 29.17
CA ALA A 140 -42.55 -21.74 28.88
C ALA A 140 -42.18 -22.26 27.47
N GLY A 141 -40.93 -22.67 27.27
CA GLY A 141 -40.51 -23.76 26.37
C GLY A 141 -40.99 -23.84 24.90
N GLY A 142 -41.57 -22.80 24.30
CA GLY A 142 -42.08 -22.83 22.92
C GLY A 142 -41.46 -21.74 22.02
N ILE A 143 -41.01 -22.13 20.82
CA ILE A 143 -40.51 -21.21 19.78
C ILE A 143 -41.68 -20.80 18.88
N THR A 144 -41.99 -19.51 18.81
CA THR A 144 -42.80 -18.93 17.73
C THR A 144 -42.04 -17.78 17.08
N THR A 145 -41.79 -17.90 15.78
CA THR A 145 -41.23 -16.82 14.96
C THR A 145 -42.33 -15.83 14.60
N ARG A 146 -42.08 -14.53 14.83
CA ARG A 146 -42.93 -13.45 14.31
C ARG A 146 -42.08 -12.57 13.42
N SER A 147 -42.31 -12.64 12.12
CA SER A 147 -41.81 -11.62 11.19
C SER A 147 -42.80 -10.45 11.18
N ARG A 148 -42.29 -9.22 11.33
CA ARG A 148 -43.07 -8.00 11.14
C ARG A 148 -42.41 -7.25 9.99
N SER A 149 -43.10 -7.17 8.84
CA SER A 149 -42.64 -6.34 7.73
C SER A 149 -42.79 -4.87 8.11
N LYS A 150 -41.72 -4.08 7.93
CA LYS A 150 -41.80 -2.63 7.98
C LYS A 150 -42.55 -2.18 6.71
N ARG A 151 -43.70 -1.53 6.89
CA ARG A 151 -44.33 -0.74 5.82
C ARG A 151 -43.42 0.43 5.48
N SER A 152 -43.18 0.61 4.20
CA SER A 152 -42.58 1.80 3.60
C SER A 152 -43.47 3.02 3.82
N SER A 153 -42.87 4.10 4.30
CA SER A 153 -43.33 5.48 4.14
C SER A 153 -42.11 6.35 3.91
#